data_AF-A0A9D3Z5Q7-F1
#
_entry.id   AF-A0A9D3Z5Q7-F1
#
_cell.length_a   1.000
_cell.length_b   1.000
_cell.length_c   1.000
_cell.angle_alpha   90.00
_cell.angle_beta   90.00
_cell.angle_gamma   90.00
#
_symmetry.space_group_name_H-M   'P 1'
#
loop_
_entity.id
_entity.type
_entity.pdbx_description
1 polymer ?
#
loop_
_entity_poly.entity_id
_entity_poly.type
_entity_poly.pdbx_seq_one_letter_code
_entity_poly.pdbx_strand_id
1 'polypeptide(L)'
;MTKEGREVCTKLMSSVQMATSFQKEATGHKVGDQGRNFEEWSKRECALKIQHEGELERVVSQLTFEKDRDLDMLRGKLMLEKEEAVCALNTCTICYDADKNCTFTKCGHTYCETCCMLMYGEGCPMCRADVTGWVQMLITD
;
A
#
# COMPACT_ATOMS: atom_id res chain seq x y z
N MET A 1 -9.68 8.44 7.31
CA MET A 1 -8.93 9.60 6.77
C MET A 1 -7.96 10.10 7.84
N THR A 2 -6.66 10.07 7.55
CA THR A 2 -5.62 10.58 8.44
C THR A 2 -5.70 12.11 8.55
N LYS A 3 -5.19 12.70 9.64
CA LYS A 3 -5.20 14.16 9.85
C LYS A 3 -4.47 14.91 8.72
N GLU A 4 -3.38 14.33 8.21
CA GLU A 4 -2.60 14.86 7.07
C GLU A 4 -3.41 14.87 5.77
N GLY A 5 -4.19 13.83 5.49
CA GLY A 5 -5.05 13.79 4.29
C GLY A 5 -6.14 14.88 4.30
N ARG A 6 -6.62 15.29 5.49
CA ARG A 6 -7.60 16.39 5.62
C ARG A 6 -6.96 17.75 5.37
N GLU A 7 -5.71 17.93 5.77
CA GLU A 7 -4.98 19.19 5.57
C GLU A 7 -4.63 19.42 4.09
N VAL A 8 -4.16 18.38 3.38
CA VAL A 8 -3.90 18.43 1.93
C VAL A 8 -5.17 18.74 1.15
N CYS A 9 -6.29 18.10 1.50
CA CYS A 9 -7.57 18.34 0.83
C CYS A 9 -8.06 19.78 1.06
N THR A 10 -7.88 20.34 2.27
CA THR A 10 -8.26 21.72 2.58
C THR A 10 -7.42 22.75 1.80
N LYS A 11 -6.11 22.49 1.67
CA LYS A 11 -5.21 23.32 0.84
C LYS A 11 -5.58 23.27 -0.64
N LEU A 12 -5.88 22.08 -1.17
CA LEU A 12 -6.29 21.90 -2.56
C LEU A 12 -7.63 22.62 -2.86
N MET A 13 -8.62 22.47 -1.98
CA MET A 13 -9.92 23.14 -2.14
C MET A 13 -9.79 24.67 -2.10
N SER A 14 -8.90 25.19 -1.25
CA SER A 14 -8.61 26.62 -1.18
C SER A 14 -7.98 27.14 -2.47
N SER A 15 -7.03 26.40 -3.06
CA SER A 15 -6.42 26.75 -4.35
C SER A 15 -7.40 26.69 -5.52
N VAL A 16 -8.29 25.69 -5.56
CA VAL A 16 -9.36 25.60 -6.58
C VAL A 16 -10.36 26.75 -6.43
N GLN A 17 -10.69 27.14 -5.20
CA GLN A 17 -11.60 28.25 -4.94
C GLN A 17 -10.99 29.60 -5.37
N MET A 18 -9.68 29.81 -5.19
CA MET A 18 -8.98 30.97 -5.73
C MET A 18 -8.92 30.97 -7.27
N ALA A 19 -8.63 29.83 -7.89
CA ALA A 19 -8.58 29.73 -9.35
C ALA A 19 -9.95 30.03 -9.99
N THR A 20 -11.03 29.55 -9.37
CA THR A 20 -12.39 29.81 -9.86
C THR A 20 -12.85 31.26 -9.64
N SER A 21 -12.38 31.97 -8.61
CA SER A 21 -12.64 33.41 -8.47
C SER A 21 -11.90 34.23 -9.54
N PHE A 22 -10.65 33.88 -9.87
CA PHE A 22 -9.92 34.53 -10.97
C PHE A 22 -10.58 34.31 -12.33
N GLN A 23 -11.11 33.10 -12.60
CA GLN A 23 -11.88 32.82 -13.82
C GLN A 23 -13.18 33.62 -13.91
N LYS A 24 -13.86 33.85 -12.77
CA LYS A 24 -15.06 34.69 -12.71
C LYS A 24 -14.75 36.18 -12.91
N GLU A 25 -13.63 36.67 -12.39
CA GLU A 25 -13.18 38.05 -12.62
C GLU A 25 -12.75 38.28 -14.09
N ALA A 26 -12.12 37.29 -14.72
CA ALA A 26 -11.76 37.32 -16.13
C ALA A 26 -12.98 37.28 -17.07
N THR A 27 -14.04 36.57 -16.68
CA THR A 27 -15.28 36.45 -17.49
C THR A 27 -16.31 37.55 -17.20
N GLY A 28 -16.19 38.27 -16.07
CA GLY A 28 -17.06 39.37 -15.66
C GLY A 28 -16.69 40.75 -16.21
N HIS A 29 -15.51 40.93 -16.79
CA HIS A 29 -15.09 42.21 -17.38
C HIS A 29 -15.72 42.42 -18.77
N LYS A 30 -16.96 42.93 -18.81
CA LYS A 30 -17.44 43.65 -19.99
C LYS A 30 -16.86 45.07 -20.02
N VAL A 31 -15.97 45.28 -21.00
CA VAL A 31 -15.60 46.53 -21.69
C VAL A 31 -15.93 47.84 -20.97
N GLY A 32 -14.89 48.50 -20.45
CA GLY A 32 -15.04 49.86 -19.94
C GLY A 32 -13.77 50.44 -19.35
N ASP A 33 -12.61 50.35 -20.03
CA ASP A 33 -11.63 51.43 -19.93
C ASP A 33 -10.53 51.31 -21.00
N GLN A 34 -9.98 52.45 -21.33
CA GLN A 34 -9.08 52.79 -22.42
C GLN A 34 -7.85 51.88 -22.53
N GLY A 35 -7.53 51.47 -23.76
CA GLY A 35 -6.16 51.41 -24.29
C GLY A 35 -5.05 50.76 -23.46
N ARG A 36 -5.33 49.73 -22.66
CA ARG A 36 -4.24 48.87 -22.14
C ARG A 36 -3.81 47.92 -23.24
N ASN A 37 -2.56 48.05 -23.65
CA ASN A 37 -1.94 47.40 -24.78
C ASN A 37 -2.23 45.89 -24.77
N PHE A 38 -3.04 45.40 -25.71
CA PHE A 38 -3.42 43.99 -25.85
C PHE A 38 -2.19 43.06 -25.81
N GLU A 39 -1.06 43.54 -26.30
CA GLU A 39 0.22 42.84 -26.27
C GLU A 39 0.78 42.66 -24.85
N GLU A 40 0.62 43.64 -23.96
CA GLU A 40 1.04 43.56 -22.55
C GLU A 40 0.17 42.59 -21.75
N TRP A 41 -1.15 42.58 -22.02
CA TRP A 41 -2.07 41.65 -21.38
C TRP A 41 -1.77 40.20 -21.79
N SER A 42 -1.55 39.95 -23.10
CA SER A 42 -1.16 38.64 -23.63
C SER A 42 0.19 38.15 -23.05
N LYS A 43 1.19 39.04 -22.94
CA LYS A 43 2.48 38.74 -22.28
C LYS A 43 2.31 38.35 -20.82
N ARG A 44 1.45 39.07 -20.07
CA ARG A 44 1.18 38.76 -18.67
C ARG A 44 0.46 37.43 -18.48
N GLU A 45 -0.51 37.12 -19.35
CA GLU A 45 -1.21 35.84 -19.31
C GLU A 45 -0.26 34.66 -19.62
N CYS A 46 0.61 34.82 -20.60
CA CYS A 46 1.65 33.83 -20.92
C CYS A 46 2.61 33.62 -19.75
N ALA A 47 3.08 34.70 -19.11
CA ALA A 47 3.97 34.61 -17.95
C ALA A 47 3.31 33.88 -16.76
N LEU A 48 2.04 34.15 -16.49
CA LEU A 48 1.28 33.46 -15.44
C LEU A 48 1.10 31.97 -15.74
N LYS A 49 0.81 31.60 -17.00
CA LYS A 49 0.71 30.20 -17.42
C LYS A 49 2.02 29.45 -17.21
N ILE A 50 3.14 30.02 -17.64
CA ILE A 50 4.48 29.43 -17.46
C ILE A 50 4.78 29.25 -15.96
N GLN A 51 4.48 30.26 -15.14
CA GLN A 51 4.69 30.17 -13.69
C GLN A 51 3.86 29.03 -13.09
N HIS A 52 2.57 28.94 -13.43
CA HIS A 52 1.68 27.90 -12.91
C HIS A 52 2.09 26.50 -13.37
N GLU A 53 2.52 26.35 -14.63
CA GLU A 53 3.04 25.08 -15.15
C GLU A 53 4.30 24.64 -14.41
N GLY A 54 5.24 25.56 -14.12
CA GLY A 54 6.42 25.26 -13.31
C GLY A 54 6.11 24.89 -11.86
N GLU A 55 5.14 25.58 -11.24
CA GLU A 55 4.66 25.22 -9.90
C GLU A 55 3.99 23.84 -9.88
N LEU A 56 3.18 23.53 -10.90
CA LEU A 56 2.54 22.22 -11.07
C LEU A 56 3.59 21.11 -11.23
N GLU A 57 4.58 21.30 -12.09
CA GLU A 57 5.66 20.33 -12.30
C GLU A 57 6.44 20.07 -10.99
N ARG A 58 6.73 21.13 -10.23
CA ARG A 58 7.39 21.01 -8.93
C ARG A 58 6.56 20.20 -7.93
N VAL A 59 5.26 20.48 -7.85
CA VAL A 59 4.34 19.74 -6.95
C VAL A 59 4.20 18.29 -7.39
N VAL A 60 4.06 18.02 -8.69
CA VAL A 60 3.99 16.66 -9.22
C VAL A 60 5.26 15.89 -8.91
N SER A 61 6.44 16.48 -9.15
CA SER A 61 7.72 15.86 -8.84
C SER A 61 7.82 15.49 -7.34
N GLN A 62 7.46 16.41 -6.46
CA GLN A 62 7.45 16.15 -5.02
C GLN A 62 6.50 15.00 -4.64
N LEU A 63 5.26 15.02 -5.15
CA LEU A 63 4.27 13.98 -4.87
C LEU A 63 4.71 12.61 -5.42
N THR A 64 5.33 12.57 -6.60
CA THR A 64 5.86 11.32 -7.16
C THR A 64 6.95 10.73 -6.28
N PHE A 65 7.88 11.57 -5.78
CA PHE A 65 8.94 11.13 -4.88
C PHE A 65 8.38 10.61 -3.55
N GLU A 66 7.45 11.33 -2.93
CA GLU A 66 6.81 10.92 -1.68
C GLU A 66 6.05 9.59 -1.86
N LYS A 67 5.27 9.47 -2.95
CA LYS A 67 4.55 8.25 -3.30
C LYS A 67 5.50 7.06 -3.49
N ASP A 68 6.59 7.24 -4.23
CA ASP A 68 7.54 6.15 -4.49
C ASP A 68 8.24 5.70 -3.19
N ARG A 69 8.66 6.65 -2.34
CA ARG A 69 9.21 6.36 -1.02
C ARG A 69 8.23 5.57 -0.14
N ASP A 70 6.98 6.00 -0.09
CA ASP A 70 5.96 5.35 0.73
C ASP A 70 5.60 3.95 0.18
N LEU A 71 5.57 3.78 -1.14
CA LEU A 71 5.39 2.48 -1.78
C LEU A 71 6.53 1.52 -1.46
N ASP A 72 7.78 1.97 -1.50
CA ASP A 72 8.94 1.14 -1.15
C ASP A 72 8.89 0.71 0.33
N MET A 73 8.53 1.62 1.22
CA MET A 73 8.32 1.30 2.64
C MET A 73 7.23 0.26 2.84
N LEU A 74 6.07 0.41 2.18
CA LEU A 74 4.96 -0.54 2.28
C LEU A 74 5.31 -1.92 1.71
N ARG A 75 6.03 -1.96 0.58
CA ARG A 75 6.55 -3.21 0.00
C ARG A 75 7.48 -3.92 0.97
N GLY A 76 8.40 -3.19 1.62
CA GLY A 76 9.29 -3.77 2.62
C GLY A 76 8.53 -4.38 3.79
N LYS A 77 7.52 -3.68 4.32
CA LYS A 77 6.66 -4.22 5.40
C LYS A 77 5.90 -5.47 4.99
N LEU A 78 5.28 -5.44 3.81
CA LEU A 78 4.52 -6.58 3.30
C LEU A 78 5.40 -7.81 3.06
N MET A 79 6.64 -7.61 2.59
CA MET A 79 7.60 -8.70 2.40
C MET A 79 7.95 -9.36 3.74
N LEU A 80 8.25 -8.56 4.77
CA LEU A 80 8.55 -9.08 6.11
C LEU A 80 7.36 -9.83 6.71
N GLU A 81 6.16 -9.23 6.68
CA GLU A 81 4.94 -9.88 7.18
C GLU A 81 4.64 -11.19 6.44
N LYS A 82 4.89 -11.23 5.13
CA LYS A 82 4.73 -12.44 4.32
C LYS A 82 5.73 -13.51 4.75
N GLU A 83 7.00 -13.17 4.92
CA GLU A 83 8.04 -14.10 5.34
C GLU A 83 7.72 -14.70 6.72
N GLU A 84 7.35 -13.86 7.68
CA GLU A 84 6.93 -14.30 9.02
C GLU A 84 5.70 -15.22 8.97
N ALA A 85 4.69 -14.88 8.15
CA ALA A 85 3.50 -15.71 7.98
C ALA A 85 3.80 -17.07 7.32
N VAL A 86 4.71 -17.10 6.32
CA VAL A 86 5.14 -18.34 5.68
C VAL A 86 5.90 -19.22 6.67
N CYS A 87 6.83 -18.65 7.43
CA CYS A 87 7.52 -19.37 8.51
C CYS A 87 6.51 -19.93 9.51
N ALA A 88 5.61 -19.11 10.04
CA ALA A 88 4.60 -19.56 11.01
C ALA A 88 3.66 -20.65 10.46
N LEU A 89 3.32 -20.60 9.16
CA LEU A 89 2.51 -21.63 8.52
C LEU A 89 3.26 -22.96 8.40
N ASN A 90 4.55 -22.90 8.10
CA ASN A 90 5.39 -24.08 7.89
C ASN A 90 5.94 -24.67 9.20
N THR A 91 6.18 -23.88 10.24
CA THR A 91 6.76 -24.36 11.50
C THR A 91 5.78 -25.25 12.28
N CYS A 92 6.27 -26.39 12.77
CA CYS A 92 5.51 -27.33 13.58
C CYS A 92 4.97 -26.68 14.86
N THR A 93 3.67 -26.79 15.10
CA THR A 93 2.99 -26.16 16.24
C THR A 93 3.14 -26.93 17.56
N ILE A 94 3.85 -28.07 17.54
CA ILE A 94 4.15 -28.85 18.75
C ILE A 94 5.51 -28.43 19.32
N CYS A 95 6.56 -28.40 18.50
CA CYS A 95 7.91 -28.05 18.95
C CYS A 95 8.32 -26.59 18.67
N TYR A 96 7.61 -25.88 17.80
CA TYR A 96 7.93 -24.52 17.37
C TYR A 96 9.34 -24.34 16.80
N ASP A 97 9.88 -25.41 16.20
CA ASP A 97 11.27 -25.48 15.73
C ASP A 97 11.34 -25.99 14.29
N ALA A 98 11.09 -27.28 14.08
CA ALA A 98 11.17 -27.90 12.75
C ALA A 98 9.94 -27.62 11.86
N ASP A 99 10.15 -27.64 10.54
CA ASP A 99 9.07 -27.51 9.56
C ASP A 99 8.13 -28.73 9.53
N LYS A 100 6.87 -28.46 9.18
CA LYS A 100 5.83 -29.45 8.93
C LYS A 100 6.17 -30.21 7.67
N ASN A 101 6.55 -31.46 7.82
CA ASN A 101 6.89 -32.36 6.72
C ASN A 101 6.16 -33.71 6.83
N CYS A 102 5.16 -33.80 7.69
CA CYS A 102 4.39 -35.00 7.93
C CYS A 102 2.90 -34.67 8.12
N THR A 103 2.01 -35.58 7.72
CA THR A 103 0.56 -35.49 7.95
C THR A 103 0.00 -36.79 8.55
N PHE A 104 -0.95 -36.68 9.48
CA PHE A 104 -1.67 -37.86 10.00
C PHE A 104 -2.71 -38.36 8.98
N THR A 105 -2.71 -39.67 8.71
CA THR A 105 -3.50 -40.27 7.61
C THR A 105 -5.02 -40.14 7.78
N LYS A 106 -5.52 -40.12 9.02
CA LYS A 106 -6.96 -40.05 9.31
C LYS A 106 -7.54 -38.64 9.29
N CYS A 107 -6.79 -37.63 9.76
CA CYS A 107 -7.32 -36.28 9.97
C CYS A 107 -6.63 -35.19 9.13
N GLY A 108 -5.49 -35.49 8.51
CA GLY A 108 -4.78 -34.56 7.63
C GLY A 108 -3.99 -33.45 8.34
N HIS A 109 -4.05 -33.34 9.68
CA HIS A 109 -3.26 -32.33 10.40
C HIS A 109 -1.77 -32.59 10.26
N THR A 110 -1.00 -31.51 10.09
CA THR A 110 0.41 -31.55 9.73
C THR A 110 1.33 -31.08 10.84
N TYR A 111 2.46 -31.77 10.99
CA TYR A 111 3.49 -31.53 12.00
C TYR A 111 4.87 -31.92 11.42
N CYS A 112 5.94 -31.67 12.17
CA CYS A 112 7.24 -32.26 11.83
C CYS A 112 7.23 -33.77 12.12
N GLU A 113 8.08 -34.52 11.40
CA GLU A 113 8.20 -35.97 11.49
C GLU A 113 8.46 -36.44 12.92
N THR A 114 9.35 -35.78 13.65
CA THR A 114 9.65 -36.11 15.05
C THR A 114 8.41 -36.03 15.94
N CYS A 115 7.61 -34.97 15.79
CA CYS A 115 6.38 -34.84 16.57
C CYS A 115 5.31 -35.82 16.10
N CYS A 116 5.22 -36.13 14.80
CA CYS A 116 4.32 -37.16 14.31
C CYS A 116 4.60 -38.53 14.94
N MET A 117 5.87 -38.92 15.02
CA MET A 117 6.28 -40.20 15.63
C MET A 117 5.91 -40.26 17.12
N LEU A 118 6.14 -39.16 17.86
CA LEU A 118 5.81 -39.07 19.28
C LEU A 118 4.31 -39.18 19.55
N MET A 119 3.47 -38.79 18.60
CA MET A 119 2.00 -38.84 18.73
C MET A 119 1.40 -40.18 18.29
N TYR A 120 2.19 -41.16 17.85
CA TYR A 120 1.66 -42.46 17.44
C TYR A 120 1.02 -43.21 18.61
N GLY A 121 -0.20 -43.70 18.41
CA GLY A 121 -0.98 -44.35 19.46
C GLY A 121 -1.67 -43.39 20.44
N GLU A 122 -1.37 -42.09 20.34
CA GLU A 122 -2.08 -41.02 21.03
C GLU A 122 -3.19 -40.44 20.13
N GLY A 123 -3.77 -39.31 20.55
CA GLY A 123 -4.73 -38.53 19.75
C GLY A 123 -4.09 -37.30 19.10
N CYS A 124 -4.58 -36.91 17.92
CA CYS A 124 -4.12 -35.69 17.23
C CYS A 124 -4.29 -34.44 18.12
N PRO A 125 -3.27 -33.58 18.31
CA PRO A 125 -3.40 -32.38 19.15
C PRO A 125 -4.46 -31.37 18.69
N MET A 126 -4.78 -31.35 17.38
CA MET A 126 -5.75 -30.41 16.80
C MET A 126 -7.20 -30.88 16.90
N CYS A 127 -7.47 -32.17 16.66
CA CYS A 127 -8.84 -32.68 16.57
C CYS A 127 -9.13 -33.93 17.42
N ARG A 128 -8.12 -34.45 18.13
CA ARG A 128 -8.19 -35.63 19.02
C ARG A 128 -8.52 -36.95 18.33
N ALA A 129 -8.52 -37.00 16.99
CA ALA A 129 -8.66 -38.25 16.25
C ALA A 129 -7.46 -39.18 16.50
N ASP A 130 -7.70 -40.49 16.58
CA ASP A 130 -6.66 -41.49 16.79
C ASP A 130 -5.55 -41.41 15.73
N VAL A 131 -4.30 -41.42 16.17
CA VAL A 131 -3.13 -41.41 15.28
C VAL A 131 -2.69 -42.84 15.02
N THR A 132 -3.24 -43.45 13.96
CA THR A 132 -2.90 -44.83 13.55
C THR A 132 -1.83 -44.90 12.45
N GLY A 133 -1.34 -43.76 11.97
CA GLY A 133 -0.29 -43.67 10.96
C GLY A 133 -0.08 -42.24 10.45
N TRP A 134 1.02 -42.04 9.75
CA TRP A 134 1.39 -40.77 9.13
C TRP A 134 2.11 -40.98 7.80
N VAL A 135 2.15 -39.93 6.99
CA VAL A 135 2.87 -39.93 5.70
C VAL A 135 3.78 -38.71 5.67
N GLN A 136 5.01 -38.90 5.20
CA GLN A 136 5.95 -37.82 4.94
C GLN A 136 5.53 -37.07 3.68
N MET A 137 5.48 -35.75 3.78
CA MET A 137 5.20 -34.86 2.67
C MET A 137 6.51 -34.53 1.96
N LEU A 138 6.55 -34.75 0.64
CA LEU A 138 7.64 -34.23 -0.20
C LEU A 138 7.32 -32.78 -0.51
N ILE A 139 8.04 -31.86 0.13
CA ILE A 139 8.02 -30.45 -0.23
C ILE A 139 9.08 -30.28 -1.32
N THR A 140 8.65 -30.05 -2.55
CA THR A 140 9.53 -29.68 -3.66
C THR A 140 9.50 -28.17 -3.80
N ASP A 141 10.68 -27.54 -3.81
CA ASP A 141 10.87 -26.11 -4.02
C ASP A 141 10.38 -25.63 -5.38
#